data_AF-A0A4R7SSF9-F1
#
_entry.id   AF-A0A4R7SSF9-F1
#
_cell.length_a   1.000
_cell.length_b   1.000
_cell.length_c   1.000
_cell.angle_alpha   90.00
_cell.angle_beta   90.00
_cell.angle_gamma   90.00
#
_symmetry.space_group_name_H-M   'P 1'
#
loop_
_entity.id
_entity.type
_entity.pdbx_description
1 polymer ?
#
loop_
_entity_poly.entity_id
_entity_poly.type
_entity_poly.pdbx_seq_one_letter_code
_entity_poly.pdbx_strand_id
1 'polypeptide(L)'
;MTEFFRLRLACRICSLDEIETWANNQIGNLEQPPFLLCELATASQLQRADVINALMCYPRSTKEKDSAWLLLCRFLYTDLSQEHRGVEETIAALWTLKQLHEIPGHIESEVAWVEDALSLARDGIYGAMEDVTTSTLTMLRQQFERV
;
A
#
# COMPACT_ATOMS: atom_id res chain seq x y z
N MET A 1 9.64 6.92 -3.95
CA MET A 1 9.76 5.44 -3.92
C MET A 1 9.76 4.88 -2.52
N THR A 2 10.57 5.39 -1.59
CA THR A 2 10.61 4.94 -0.19
C THR A 2 9.24 4.93 0.49
N GLU A 3 8.45 5.99 0.30
CA GLU A 3 7.09 6.09 0.85
C GLU A 3 6.13 5.03 0.29
N PHE A 4 6.28 4.66 -0.98
CA PHE A 4 5.49 3.59 -1.59
C PHE A 4 5.81 2.22 -0.96
N PHE A 5 7.09 1.93 -0.72
CA PHE A 5 7.51 0.71 0.00
C PHE A 5 7.00 0.72 1.44
N ARG A 6 7.06 1.86 2.11
CA ARG A 6 6.52 2.01 3.47
C ARG A 6 5.03 1.68 3.53
N LEU A 7 4.24 2.25 2.62
CA LEU A 7 2.81 1.97 2.55
C LEU A 7 2.54 0.49 2.27
N ARG A 8 3.23 -0.11 1.28
CA ARG A 8 3.09 -1.55 0.98
C ARG A 8 3.48 -2.44 2.17
N LEU A 9 4.51 -2.07 2.93
CA LEU A 9 4.94 -2.82 4.11
C LEU A 9 3.91 -2.69 5.26
N ALA A 10 3.39 -1.47 5.47
CA ALA A 10 2.39 -1.18 6.49
C ALA A 10 1.11 -2.00 6.29
N CYS A 11 0.66 -2.16 5.04
CA CYS A 11 -0.50 -2.97 4.69
C CYS A 11 -0.16 -4.43 4.34
N ARG A 12 1.05 -4.90 4.65
CA ARG A 12 1.50 -6.29 4.47
C ARG A 12 1.44 -6.81 3.01
N ILE A 13 1.45 -5.90 2.05
CA ILE A 13 1.54 -6.20 0.61
C ILE A 13 2.97 -6.53 0.21
N CYS A 14 3.95 -5.96 0.93
CA CYS A 14 5.36 -6.16 0.66
C CYS A 14 6.03 -6.94 1.80
N SER A 15 6.88 -7.90 1.45
CA SER A 15 7.73 -8.62 2.39
C SER A 15 8.99 -7.82 2.75
N LEU A 16 9.68 -8.24 3.82
CA LEU A 16 10.97 -7.66 4.17
C LEU A 16 12.04 -8.02 3.14
N ASP A 17 11.97 -9.22 2.55
CA ASP A 17 12.88 -9.68 1.50
C ASP A 17 12.77 -8.84 0.22
N GLU A 18 11.56 -8.40 -0.14
CA GLU A 18 11.36 -7.48 -1.27
C GLU A 18 12.01 -6.11 -1.01
N ILE A 19 11.92 -5.60 0.23
CA ILE A 19 12.56 -4.34 0.62
C ILE A 19 14.07 -4.49 0.61
N GLU A 20 14.59 -5.58 1.15
CA GLU A 20 16.01 -5.88 1.14
C GLU A 20 16.55 -6.00 -0.29
N THR A 21 15.83 -6.72 -1.16
CA THR A 21 16.19 -6.86 -2.58
C THR A 21 16.20 -5.50 -3.27
N TRP A 22 15.19 -4.66 -3.03
CA TRP A 22 15.17 -3.30 -3.56
C TRP A 22 16.35 -2.47 -3.05
N ALA A 23 16.63 -2.50 -1.75
CA ALA A 23 17.70 -1.73 -1.13
C ALA A 23 19.08 -2.15 -1.68
N ASN A 24 19.35 -3.45 -1.78
CA ASN A 24 20.57 -3.99 -2.37
C ASN A 24 20.76 -3.55 -3.82
N ASN A 25 19.68 -3.58 -4.62
CA ASN A 25 19.74 -3.09 -6.00
C ASN A 25 20.02 -1.59 -6.09
N GLN A 26 19.52 -0.77 -5.16
CA GLN A 26 19.84 0.66 -5.13
C GLN A 26 21.30 0.91 -4.72
N ILE A 27 21.83 0.16 -3.74
CA ILE A 27 23.23 0.27 -3.30
C ILE A 27 24.19 0.00 -4.46
N GLY A 28 23.93 -1.03 -5.26
CA GLY A 28 24.77 -1.36 -6.42
C GLY A 28 24.89 -0.24 -7.46
N ASN A 29 23.99 0.73 -7.44
CA ASN A 29 23.98 1.88 -8.36
C ASN A 29 24.57 3.17 -7.76
N LEU A 30 25.05 3.14 -6.51
CA LEU A 30 25.55 4.31 -5.79
C LEU A 30 27.01 4.12 -5.39
N GLU A 31 27.87 5.10 -5.71
CA GLU A 31 29.27 5.09 -5.25
C GLU A 31 29.39 5.23 -3.72
N GLN A 32 28.46 5.95 -3.10
CA GLN A 32 28.39 6.16 -1.65
C GLN A 32 26.93 6.02 -1.18
N PRO A 33 26.48 4.81 -0.83
CA PRO A 33 25.10 4.59 -0.38
C PRO A 33 24.87 5.26 0.99
N PRO A 34 23.71 5.90 1.21
CA PRO A 34 23.38 6.48 2.51
C PRO A 34 23.17 5.39 3.55
N PHE A 35 23.57 5.65 4.80
CA PHE A 35 23.50 4.69 5.91
C PHE A 35 22.12 4.02 6.06
N LEU A 36 21.04 4.79 5.99
CA LEU A 36 19.68 4.28 6.08
C LEU A 36 19.35 3.25 4.98
N LEU A 37 19.94 3.39 3.79
CA LEU A 37 19.74 2.42 2.69
C LEU A 37 20.51 1.13 2.97
N CYS A 38 21.69 1.22 3.58
CA CYS A 38 22.46 0.07 4.06
C CYS A 38 21.72 -0.67 5.18
N GLU A 39 21.03 0.03 6.09
CA GLU A 39 20.19 -0.62 7.10
C GLU A 39 19.03 -1.40 6.44
N LEU A 40 18.37 -0.82 5.44
CA LEU A 40 17.29 -1.50 4.70
C LEU A 40 17.78 -2.70 3.89
N ALA A 41 19.05 -2.74 3.50
CA ALA A 41 19.68 -3.91 2.87
C ALA A 41 19.89 -5.09 3.83
N THR A 42 19.52 -4.94 5.10
CA THR A 42 19.46 -6.02 6.10
C THR A 42 18.03 -6.21 6.66
N ALA A 43 17.02 -5.70 5.95
CA ALA A 43 15.64 -5.65 6.43
C ALA A 43 15.04 -7.01 6.82
N SER A 44 15.44 -8.12 6.18
CA SER A 44 14.95 -9.48 6.55
C SER A 44 15.34 -9.91 7.97
N GLN A 45 16.39 -9.31 8.54
CA GLN A 45 16.88 -9.58 9.89
C GLN A 45 16.23 -8.70 10.95
N LEU A 46 15.48 -7.67 10.54
CA LEU A 46 14.87 -6.67 11.40
C LEU A 46 13.40 -6.97 11.66
N GLN A 47 12.85 -6.42 12.75
CA GLN A 47 11.40 -6.44 12.94
C GLN A 47 10.74 -5.50 11.94
N ARG A 48 9.56 -5.88 11.43
CA ARG A 48 8.81 -5.05 10.47
C ARG A 48 8.56 -3.63 10.99
N ALA A 49 8.27 -3.48 12.28
CA ALA A 49 8.05 -2.18 12.89
C ALA A 49 9.30 -1.29 12.78
N ASP A 50 10.49 -1.86 12.97
CA ASP A 50 11.75 -1.13 12.87
C ASP A 50 12.02 -0.68 11.43
N VAL A 51 11.72 -1.54 10.45
CA VAL A 51 11.84 -1.19 9.02
C VAL A 51 10.84 -0.10 8.63
N ILE A 52 9.59 -0.15 9.12
CA ILE A 52 8.61 0.93 8.91
C ILE A 52 9.13 2.24 9.52
N ASN A 53 9.67 2.20 10.75
CA ASN A 53 10.24 3.37 11.42
C ASN A 53 11.42 3.95 10.64
N ALA A 54 12.35 3.11 10.17
CA ALA A 54 13.48 3.53 9.35
C ALA A 54 13.01 4.20 8.04
N LEU A 55 11.98 3.64 7.38
CA LEU A 55 11.37 4.25 6.20
C LEU A 55 10.66 5.58 6.51
N MET A 56 10.11 5.76 7.72
CA MET A 56 9.50 7.03 8.15
C MET A 56 10.53 8.14 8.41
N CYS A 57 11.77 7.78 8.77
CA CYS A 57 12.85 8.73 9.00
C CYS A 57 13.40 9.36 7.71
N TYR A 58 13.08 8.81 6.54
CA TYR A 58 13.43 9.44 5.27
C TYR A 58 12.66 10.75 5.08
N PRO A 59 13.34 11.87 4.75
CA PRO A 59 12.68 13.12 4.43
C PRO A 59 11.63 12.90 3.33
N ARG A 60 10.41 13.38 3.56
CA ARG A 60 9.31 13.28 2.60
C ARG A 60 8.61 14.62 2.43
N SER A 61 8.54 15.07 1.19
CA SER A 61 7.69 16.18 0.79
C SER A 61 6.23 15.72 0.70
N THR A 62 5.28 16.65 0.82
CA THR A 62 3.84 16.36 0.58
C THR A 62 3.64 15.74 -0.80
N LYS A 63 4.35 16.25 -1.82
CA LYS A 63 4.31 15.72 -3.18
C LYS A 63 4.72 14.25 -3.28
N GLU A 64 5.69 13.81 -2.47
CA GLU A 64 6.11 12.39 -2.44
C GLU A 64 5.06 11.50 -1.78
N LYS A 65 4.37 11.99 -0.74
CA LYS A 65 3.25 11.28 -0.12
C LYS A 65 2.11 11.08 -1.12
N ASP A 66 1.71 12.14 -1.79
CA ASP A 66 0.64 12.09 -2.80
C ASP A 66 1.02 11.15 -3.94
N SER A 67 2.26 11.26 -4.45
CA SER A 67 2.75 10.38 -5.53
C SER A 67 2.80 8.91 -5.10
N ALA A 68 3.23 8.62 -3.86
CA ALA A 68 3.27 7.26 -3.33
C ALA A 68 1.86 6.68 -3.14
N TRP A 69 0.91 7.49 -2.68
CA TRP A 69 -0.49 7.11 -2.58
C TRP A 69 -1.08 6.75 -3.95
N LEU A 70 -0.85 7.59 -4.96
CA LEU A 70 -1.31 7.34 -6.33
C LEU A 70 -0.70 6.07 -6.92
N LEU A 71 0.60 5.85 -6.70
CA LEU A 71 1.28 4.62 -7.11
C LEU A 71 0.71 3.39 -6.40
N LEU A 72 0.39 3.49 -5.11
CA LEU A 72 -0.26 2.42 -4.37
C LEU A 72 -1.64 2.11 -4.92
N CYS A 73 -2.46 3.12 -5.20
CA CYS A 73 -3.79 2.92 -5.79
C CYS A 73 -3.70 2.22 -7.14
N ARG A 74 -2.75 2.66 -7.99
CA ARG A 74 -2.52 2.04 -9.30
C ARG A 74 -2.04 0.59 -9.16
N PHE A 75 -1.13 0.33 -8.23
CA PHE A 75 -0.66 -1.01 -7.92
C PHE A 75 -1.82 -1.93 -7.48
N LEU A 76 -2.62 -1.49 -6.49
CA LEU A 76 -3.78 -2.24 -6.00
C LEU A 76 -4.83 -2.47 -7.08
N TYR A 77 -5.10 -1.46 -7.91
CA TYR A 77 -6.01 -1.58 -9.03
C TYR A 77 -5.53 -2.65 -10.02
N THR A 78 -4.25 -2.59 -10.41
CA THR A 78 -3.67 -3.57 -11.34
C THR A 78 -3.73 -4.98 -10.76
N ASP A 79 -3.27 -5.17 -9.52
CA ASP A 79 -3.29 -6.48 -8.83
C ASP A 79 -4.71 -7.06 -8.75
N LEU A 80 -5.70 -6.25 -8.37
CA LEU A 80 -7.10 -6.69 -8.28
C LEU A 80 -7.70 -6.97 -9.66
N SER A 81 -7.44 -6.11 -10.65
CA SER A 81 -7.97 -6.28 -12.02
C SER A 81 -7.41 -7.49 -12.76
N GLN A 82 -6.21 -7.93 -12.37
CA GLN A 82 -5.53 -9.11 -12.92
C GLN A 82 -5.72 -10.35 -12.05
N GLU A 83 -6.55 -10.26 -11.00
CA GLU A 83 -6.83 -11.36 -10.06
C GLU A 83 -5.57 -11.92 -9.36
N HIS A 84 -4.47 -11.16 -9.33
CA HIS A 84 -3.28 -11.53 -8.55
C HIS A 84 -3.54 -11.41 -7.04
N ARG A 85 -4.50 -10.57 -6.67
CA ARG A 85 -4.96 -10.34 -5.30
C ARG A 85 -6.48 -10.26 -5.31
N GLY A 86 -7.13 -10.91 -4.35
CA GLY A 86 -8.57 -10.82 -4.18
C GLY A 86 -9.04 -9.47 -3.65
N VAL A 87 -10.35 -9.25 -3.74
CA VAL A 87 -11.00 -8.03 -3.23
C VAL A 87 -10.88 -7.95 -1.70
N GLU A 88 -10.91 -9.09 -1.01
CA GLU A 88 -10.77 -9.15 0.45
C GLU A 88 -9.40 -8.66 0.92
N GLU A 89 -8.31 -9.16 0.33
CA GLU A 89 -6.97 -8.71 0.70
C GLU A 89 -6.72 -7.25 0.32
N THR A 90 -7.33 -6.79 -0.78
CA THR A 90 -7.24 -5.40 -1.22
C THR A 90 -7.94 -4.46 -0.24
N ILE A 91 -9.16 -4.77 0.16
CA ILE A 91 -9.93 -3.99 1.15
C ILE A 91 -9.26 -4.06 2.52
N ALA A 92 -8.76 -5.23 2.94
CA ALA A 92 -8.03 -5.37 4.20
C ALA A 92 -6.75 -4.50 4.23
N ALA A 93 -6.05 -4.39 3.11
CA ALA A 93 -4.89 -3.50 2.99
C ALA A 93 -5.28 -2.02 3.14
N LEU A 94 -6.34 -1.59 2.45
CA LEU A 94 -6.87 -0.23 2.55
C LEU A 94 -7.37 0.09 3.96
N TRP A 95 -8.08 -0.85 4.59
CA TRP A 95 -8.56 -0.72 5.96
C TRP A 95 -7.40 -0.61 6.95
N THR A 96 -6.34 -1.41 6.78
CA THR A 96 -5.13 -1.30 7.60
C THR A 96 -4.52 0.09 7.51
N LEU A 97 -4.41 0.66 6.30
CA LEU A 97 -3.89 2.02 6.11
C LEU A 97 -4.82 3.07 6.73
N LYS A 98 -6.14 2.87 6.68
CA LYS A 98 -7.10 3.74 7.36
C LYS A 98 -6.87 3.77 8.87
N GLN A 99 -6.69 2.60 9.50
CA GLN A 99 -6.43 2.50 10.94
C GLN A 99 -5.10 3.13 11.34
N LEU A 100 -4.14 3.21 10.42
CA LEU A 100 -2.86 3.88 10.60
C LEU A 100 -2.90 5.38 10.26
N HIS A 101 -4.04 5.94 9.85
CA HIS A 101 -4.19 7.31 9.35
C HIS A 101 -3.28 7.63 8.15
N GLU A 102 -3.07 6.65 7.28
CA GLU A 102 -2.18 6.74 6.10
C GLU A 102 -2.95 6.90 4.78
N ILE A 103 -4.28 6.90 4.82
CA ILE A 103 -5.11 7.21 3.65
C ILE A 103 -5.47 8.69 3.60
N PRO A 104 -5.62 9.30 2.41
CA PRO A 104 -6.13 10.65 2.29
C PRO A 104 -7.54 10.80 2.87
N GLY A 105 -7.79 11.91 3.55
CA GLY A 105 -9.09 12.16 4.20
C GLY A 105 -10.29 12.11 3.24
N HIS A 106 -10.09 12.45 1.97
CA HIS A 106 -11.15 12.47 0.96
C HIS A 106 -11.61 11.09 0.49
N ILE A 107 -10.96 9.99 0.91
CA ILE A 107 -11.38 8.61 0.60
C ILE A 107 -11.73 7.78 1.83
N GLU A 108 -11.61 8.34 3.04
CA GLU A 108 -11.83 7.59 4.27
C GLU A 108 -13.24 6.97 4.34
N SER A 109 -14.22 7.70 3.80
CA SER A 109 -15.61 7.26 3.77
C SER A 109 -15.81 6.13 2.77
N GLU A 110 -15.20 6.22 1.58
CA GLU A 110 -15.28 5.20 0.55
C GLU A 110 -14.60 3.90 0.99
N VAL A 111 -13.45 3.98 1.67
CA VAL A 111 -12.78 2.81 2.25
C VAL A 111 -13.64 2.14 3.32
N ALA A 112 -14.29 2.92 4.19
CA ALA A 112 -15.22 2.37 5.18
C ALA A 112 -16.44 1.73 4.53
N TRP A 113 -16.97 2.34 3.47
CA TRP A 113 -18.12 1.83 2.75
C TRP A 113 -17.83 0.50 2.04
N VAL A 114 -16.68 0.36 1.36
CA VAL A 114 -16.33 -0.92 0.70
C VAL A 114 -16.05 -2.03 1.71
N GLU A 115 -15.54 -1.71 2.91
CA GLU A 115 -15.33 -2.68 3.98
C GLU A 115 -16.65 -3.19 4.56
N ASP A 116 -17.62 -2.28 4.81
CA ASP A 116 -18.97 -2.64 5.22
C ASP A 116 -19.69 -3.47 4.14
N ALA A 117 -19.63 -3.03 2.89
CA ALA A 117 -20.21 -3.75 1.76
C ALA A 117 -19.59 -5.14 1.58
N LEU A 118 -18.28 -5.29 1.78
CA LEU A 118 -17.60 -6.59 1.77
C LEU A 118 -18.15 -7.50 2.88
N SER A 119 -18.27 -6.99 4.10
CA SER A 119 -18.77 -7.76 5.25
C SER A 119 -20.19 -8.29 4.96
N LEU A 120 -21.07 -7.43 4.45
CA LEU A 120 -22.45 -7.79 4.10
C LEU A 120 -22.54 -8.79 2.95
N ALA A 121 -21.73 -8.63 1.90
CA ALA A 121 -21.73 -9.52 0.75
C ALA A 121 -21.16 -10.91 1.10
N ARG A 122 -20.05 -10.93 1.87
CA ARG A 122 -19.41 -12.17 2.34
C ARG A 122 -20.34 -13.01 3.21
N ASP A 123 -21.08 -12.35 4.10
CA ASP A 123 -22.00 -13.02 5.03
C ASP A 123 -23.36 -13.36 4.36
N GLY A 124 -23.53 -13.04 3.08
CA GLY A 124 -24.74 -13.33 2.30
C GLY A 124 -25.95 -12.48 2.71
N ILE A 125 -25.71 -11.33 3.34
CA ILE A 125 -26.77 -10.44 3.87
C ILE A 125 -27.25 -9.48 2.78
N TYR A 126 -26.34 -8.82 2.06
CA TYR A 126 -26.67 -7.83 1.03
C TYR A 126 -25.54 -7.65 0.00
N GLY A 127 -25.92 -7.50 -1.29
CA GLY A 127 -25.00 -7.30 -2.40
C GLY A 127 -24.28 -8.58 -2.87
N ALA A 128 -23.56 -8.48 -3.98
CA ALA A 128 -22.70 -9.56 -4.48
C ALA A 128 -21.21 -9.19 -4.38
N MET A 129 -20.33 -10.18 -4.24
CA MET A 129 -18.88 -9.99 -4.23
C MET A 129 -18.37 -9.29 -5.50
N GLU A 130 -19.04 -9.51 -6.63
CA GLU A 130 -18.76 -8.85 -7.92
C GLU A 130 -19.02 -7.34 -7.87
N ASP A 131 -20.08 -6.90 -7.19
CA ASP A 131 -20.42 -5.49 -7.00
C ASP A 131 -19.38 -4.79 -6.11
N VAL A 132 -18.94 -5.46 -5.04
CA VAL A 132 -17.89 -4.98 -4.13
C VAL A 132 -16.57 -4.84 -4.88
N THR A 133 -16.22 -5.83 -5.70
CA THR A 133 -15.01 -5.81 -6.54
C THR A 133 -15.05 -4.65 -7.53
N THR A 134 -16.18 -4.48 -8.23
CA THR A 134 -16.37 -3.39 -9.20
C THR A 134 -16.28 -2.01 -8.55
N SER A 135 -16.87 -1.86 -7.36
CA SER A 135 -16.82 -0.61 -6.61
C SER A 135 -15.43 -0.30 -6.10
N THR A 136 -14.70 -1.31 -5.63
CA THR A 136 -13.30 -1.19 -5.19
C THR A 136 -12.39 -0.77 -6.34
N LEU A 137 -12.52 -1.43 -7.51
CA LEU A 137 -11.79 -1.06 -8.72
C LEU A 137 -12.10 0.39 -9.14
N THR A 138 -13.37 0.78 -9.13
CA THR A 138 -13.80 2.14 -9.49
C THR A 138 -13.21 3.18 -8.54
N MET A 139 -13.28 2.96 -7.23
CA MET A 139 -12.71 3.84 -6.21
C MET A 139 -11.20 4.02 -6.40
N LEU A 140 -10.46 2.92 -6.57
CA LEU A 140 -9.01 2.95 -6.79
C LEU A 140 -8.65 3.71 -8.08
N ARG A 141 -9.38 3.44 -9.17
CA ARG A 141 -9.14 4.06 -10.48
C ARG A 141 -9.31 5.58 -10.45
N GLN A 142 -10.36 6.05 -9.78
CA GLN A 142 -10.62 7.49 -9.63
C GLN A 142 -9.49 8.24 -8.93
N GLN A 143 -8.63 7.57 -8.15
CA GLN A 143 -7.53 8.26 -7.47
C GLN A 143 -6.46 8.73 -8.46
N PHE A 144 -6.14 7.94 -9.48
CA PHE A 144 -5.04 8.24 -10.40
C PHE A 144 -5.49 8.73 -11.80
N GLU A 145 -6.79 8.69 -12.11
CA GLU A 145 -7.35 9.32 -13.32
C GLU A 145 -7.71 10.80 -13.12
N ARG A 146 -7.75 11.30 -11.89
CA ARG A 146 -8.04 12.71 -11.56
C ARG A 146 -6.82 13.64 -11.66
N VAL A 147 -5.66 13.13 -12.06
CA VAL A 147 -4.35 13.82 -12.10
C VAL A 147 -4.02 14.32 -13.49
#